data_AF-A0A1I5XDI5-F1
#
_entry.id   AF-A0A1I5XDI5-F1
#
_cell.length_a   1.000
_cell.length_b   1.000
_cell.length_c   1.000
_cell.angle_alpha   90.00
_cell.angle_beta   90.00
_cell.angle_gamma   90.00
#
_symmetry.space_group_name_H-M   'P 1'
#
loop_
_entity.id
_entity.type
_entity.pdbx_description
1 polymer ?
#
loop_
_entity_poly.entity_id
_entity_poly.type
_entity_poly.pdbx_seq_one_letter_code
_entity_poly.pdbx_strand_id
1 'polypeptide(L)' 'MALDALLDRFPGLRLAVPESRLTWRTGTLVRGLAALPVTGDRHGS' A
#
# COMPACT_ATOMS: atom_id res chain seq x y z
N MET A 1 8.60 -5.23 11.98
CA MET A 1 9.14 -4.69 10.72
C MET A 1 8.45 -3.37 10.39
N ALA A 2 8.95 -2.58 9.43
CA ALA A 2 8.32 -1.30 9.08
C ALA A 2 6.87 -1.45 8.59
N LEU A 3 6.54 -2.58 7.96
CA LEU A 3 5.17 -2.90 7.54
C LEU A 3 4.24 -3.16 8.73
N ASP A 4 4.67 -3.92 9.73
CA ASP A 4 3.84 -4.21 10.91
C ASP A 4 3.50 -2.92 11.66
N ALA A 5 4.48 -2.04 11.89
CA ALA A 5 4.27 -0.75 12.53
C ALA A 5 3.31 0.17 11.74
N LEU A 6 3.30 0.06 10.40
CA LEU A 6 2.34 0.78 9.57
C LEU A 6 0.92 0.24 9.75
N LEU A 7 0.76 -1.09 9.80
CA LEU A 7 -0.54 -1.74 9.96
C LEU A 7 -1.11 -1.52 11.37
N ASP A 8 -0.26 -1.51 12.40
CA ASP A 8 -0.66 -1.18 13.78
C ASP A 8 -1.22 0.24 13.90
N ARG A 9 -0.63 1.19 13.16
CA ARG A 9 -1.07 2.60 13.19
C ARG A 9 -2.34 2.86 12.37
N PHE A 10 -2.57 2.07 11.32
CA PHE A 10 -3.68 2.25 10.38
C PHE A 10 -4.44 0.93 10.18
N PRO A 11 -5.21 0.46 11.17
CA PRO A 11 -5.90 -0.84 11.09
C PRO A 11 -6.96 -0.88 9.97
N GLY A 12 -7.50 0.27 9.57
CA GLY A 12 -8.44 0.40 8.46
C GLY A 12 -7.79 0.58 7.08
N LEU A 13 -6.47 0.39 6.94
CA LEU A 13 -5.79 0.56 5.65
C LEU A 13 -6.35 -0.40 4.59
N ARG A 14 -6.75 0.13 3.43
CA ARG A 14 -7.28 -0.65 2.29
C ARG A 14 -6.69 -0.13 0.99
N LEU A 15 -6.66 -0.96 -0.05
CA LEU A 15 -6.28 -0.49 -1.39
C LEU A 15 -7.28 0.57 -1.88
N ALA A 16 -6.76 1.67 -2.40
CA ALA A 16 -7.58 2.74 -2.97
C ALA A 16 -8.16 2.37 -4.36
N VAL A 17 -7.64 1.29 -4.97
CA VAL A 17 -8.02 0.82 -6.30
C VAL A 17 -8.15 -0.71 -6.30
N PRO A 18 -8.91 -1.30 -7.23
CA PRO A 18 -8.90 -2.74 -7.45
C PRO A 18 -7.50 -3.25 -7.81
N GLU A 19 -7.18 -4.48 -7.40
CA GLU A 19 -5.86 -5.10 -7.62
C GLU A 19 -5.44 -5.14 -9.11
N SER A 20 -6.40 -5.31 -10.02
CA SER A 20 -6.14 -5.33 -11.46
C SER A 20 -5.61 -4.01 -12.02
N ARG A 21 -5.72 -2.91 -11.26
CA ARG A 21 -5.19 -1.58 -11.64
C ARG A 21 -3.82 -1.29 -11.05
N LEU A 22 -3.22 -2.22 -10.32
CA LEU A 22 -1.89 -2.05 -9.76
C LEU A 22 -0.83 -2.20 -10.85
N THR A 23 0.08 -1.22 -10.92
CA THR A 23 1.17 -1.23 -11.91
C THR A 23 2.40 -1.93 -11.35
N TRP A 24 2.83 -3.00 -12.01
CA TRP A 24 4.09 -3.68 -11.72
C TRP A 24 5.25 -3.01 -12.43
N ARG A 25 6.39 -2.89 -11.73
CA ARG A 25 7.63 -2.44 -12.36
C ARG A 25 8.10 -3.50 -13.35
N THR A 26 8.41 -3.08 -14.56
CA THR A 26 8.87 -3.96 -15.65
C THR A 26 10.40 -4.12 -15.71
N GLY A 27 11.14 -3.40 -14.86
CA GLY A 27 12.60 -3.48 -14.78
C GLY A 27 13.09 -4.74 -14.04
N THR A 28 14.26 -5.25 -14.44
CA THR A 28 14.78 -6.55 -14.01
C THR A 28 15.43 -6.56 -12.62
N LEU A 29 15.84 -5.40 -12.09
CA LEU A 29 16.62 -5.31 -10.85
C LEU A 29 15.78 -5.34 -9.57
N VAL A 30 14.54 -4.84 -9.61
CA VAL A 30 13.66 -4.77 -8.43
C VAL A 30 12.27 -5.24 -8.81
N ARG A 31 11.86 -6.37 -8.23
CA ARG A 31 10.48 -6.85 -8.32
C ARG A 31 9.60 -6.09 -7.33
N GLY A 32 8.53 -5.49 -7.81
CA GLY A 32 7.57 -4.81 -6.95
C GLY A 32 6.60 -3.92 -7.71
N LEU A 33 5.65 -3.38 -6.97
CA LEU A 33 4.72 -2.38 -7.46
C LEU A 33 5.42 -1.03 -7.66
N ALA A 34 4.98 -0.28 -8.67
CA ALA A 34 5.42 1.09 -8.88
C ALA A 34 4.91 2.01 -7.75
N ALA A 35 3.71 1.75 -7.25
CA ALA A 35 3.12 2.40 -6.09
C ALA A 35 2.10 1.46 -5.44
N LEU A 36 1.86 1.65 -4.14
CA LEU A 36 0.79 0.99 -3.39
C LEU A 36 -0.24 2.05 -2.98
N PRO A 37 -1.26 2.34 -3.82
CA PRO A 37 -2.27 3.32 -3.50
C PRO A 37 -3.19 2.79 -2.40
N VAL A 38 -3.25 3.49 -1.28
CA VAL A 38 -4.01 3.09 -0.10
C VAL A 38 -4.95 4.21 0.35
N THR A 39 -6.06 3.80 0.95
CA THR A 39 -6.93 4.67 1.76
C THR A 39 -6.77 4.25 3.21
N GLY A 40 -6.78 5.23 4.11
CA GLY A 40 -6.81 5.00 5.55
C GLY A 40 -8.08 5.59 6.14
N ASP A 41 -8.53 4.99 7.23
CA ASP A 41 -9.36 5.67 8.20
C ASP A 41 -8.58 6.86 8.76
N ARG A 42 -9.11 8.08 8.58
CA ARG A 42 -8.51 9.27 9.17
C ARG A 42 -8.54 9.09 10.68
N HIS A 43 -7.41 8.80 11.30
CA HIS A 43 -7.30 8.83 12.75
C HIS A 43 -7.53 10.29 13.17
N GLY A 44 -8.67 10.53 13.84
CA GLY A 44 -9.04 11.85 14.34
C GLY A 44 -8.00 12.37 15.32
N SER A 45 -7.72 13.67 15.17
CA SER A 45 -7.15 14.66 16.10
C SER A 45 -6.41 14.19 17.35
#